data_AF-A0A6G3XW01-F1
#
_entry.id   AF-A0A6G3XW01-F1
#
_cell.length_a   1.000
_cell.length_b   1.000
_cell.length_c   1.000
_cell.angle_alpha   90.00
_cell.angle_beta   90.00
_cell.angle_gamma   90.00
#
_symmetry.space_group_name_H-M   'P 1'
#
loop_
_entity.id
_entity.type
_entity.pdbx_description
1 polymer ?
#
loop_
_entity_poly.entity_id
_entity_poly.type
_entity_poly.pdbx_seq_one_letter_code
_entity_poly.pdbx_strand_id
1 'polypeptide(L)'
;RAELAITDSGWTGMSELSLAGEQIDLLFGEETLYVPEAAELPVHTGLVLQSERGKALGRVTAEGNVRLVRGDREAFGIHGRSAEQRIALDLLLDSDVGIVSLGGRAGTGKSALALCAGLEAVLERRQHKKVMVFRPLYAVGGQELGYLPGSEAEKM
;
A
#
# COMPACT_ATOMS: atom_id res chain seq x y z
N ARG A 1 15.94 5.03 -25.17
CA ARG A 1 16.65 5.15 -23.89
C ARG A 1 15.61 5.57 -22.87
N ALA A 2 15.02 4.63 -22.12
CA ALA A 2 14.06 4.99 -21.08
C ALA A 2 14.86 5.64 -19.95
N GLU A 3 14.73 6.96 -19.81
CA GLU A 3 15.11 7.61 -18.57
C GLU A 3 14.26 6.96 -17.47
N LEU A 4 14.89 6.05 -16.72
CA LEU A 4 14.44 5.72 -15.39
C LEU A 4 14.44 7.05 -14.64
N ALA A 5 13.27 7.67 -14.54
CA ALA A 5 12.99 8.66 -13.53
C ALA A 5 13.08 7.95 -12.17
N ILE A 6 14.31 7.70 -11.73
CA ILE A 6 14.62 7.56 -10.32
C ILE A 6 14.60 8.99 -9.81
N THR A 7 13.40 9.55 -9.66
CA THR A 7 13.22 10.64 -8.73
C THR A 7 13.35 10.00 -7.36
N ASP A 8 14.59 9.96 -6.87
CA ASP A 8 14.89 9.65 -5.48
C ASP A 8 14.38 10.85 -4.67
N SER A 9 13.07 10.97 -4.51
CA SER A 9 12.47 12.01 -3.69
C SER A 9 12.89 11.86 -2.22
N GLY A 10 13.55 10.75 -1.86
CA GLY A 10 13.83 10.34 -0.48
C GLY A 10 12.56 9.99 0.29
N TRP A 11 11.38 10.22 -0.29
CA TRP A 11 10.11 10.08 0.38
C TRP A 11 9.62 8.65 0.30
N THR A 12 9.62 7.98 1.46
CA THR A 12 9.19 6.58 1.60
C THR A 12 7.69 6.44 1.84
N GLY A 13 6.98 7.54 2.11
CA GLY A 13 5.60 7.54 2.56
C GLY A 13 5.43 7.19 4.05
N MET A 14 6.54 7.09 4.80
CA MET A 14 6.55 6.74 6.22
C MET A 14 7.25 7.80 7.05
N SER A 15 6.78 8.02 8.28
CA SER A 15 7.44 8.83 9.30
C SER A 15 7.40 8.14 10.67
N GLU A 16 8.29 8.54 11.56
CA GLU A 16 8.30 8.08 12.95
C GLU A 16 7.96 9.24 13.88
N LEU A 17 7.09 9.01 14.86
CA LEU A 17 6.72 10.00 15.86
C LEU A 17 6.79 9.39 17.26
N SER A 18 7.27 10.17 18.21
CA SER A 18 7.26 9.84 19.63
C SER A 18 6.04 10.47 20.28
N LEU A 19 5.21 9.66 20.91
CA LEU A 19 4.00 10.09 21.63
C LEU A 19 4.11 9.70 23.10
N ALA A 20 3.36 10.39 23.97
CA ALA A 20 3.15 9.93 25.33
C ALA A 20 2.34 8.62 25.35
N GLY A 21 2.55 7.75 26.35
CA GLY A 21 1.79 6.50 26.47
C GLY A 21 0.28 6.70 26.53
N GLU A 22 -0.19 7.78 27.16
CA GLU A 22 -1.61 8.13 27.20
C GLU A 22 -2.20 8.43 25.81
N GLN A 23 -1.41 9.03 24.91
CA GLN A 23 -1.82 9.28 23.54
C GLN A 23 -1.92 7.98 22.73
N ILE A 24 -1.02 7.03 22.98
CA ILE A 24 -1.11 5.69 22.37
C ILE A 24 -2.36 4.95 22.87
N ASP A 25 -2.63 4.99 24.17
CA ASP A 25 -3.83 4.38 24.76
C ASP A 25 -5.10 5.00 24.18
N LEU A 26 -5.14 6.33 24.08
CA LEU A 26 -6.25 7.06 23.47
C LEU A 26 -6.43 6.69 21.99
N LEU A 27 -5.35 6.57 21.23
CA LEU A 27 -5.41 6.14 19.82
C LEU A 27 -5.96 4.71 19.68
N PHE A 28 -5.63 3.80 20.60
CA PHE A 28 -6.21 2.45 20.59
C PHE A 28 -7.68 2.42 21.00
N GLY A 29 -8.11 3.34 21.88
CA GLY A 29 -9.50 3.47 22.33
C GLY A 29 -10.43 4.14 21.32
N GLU A 30 -9.99 5.26 20.74
CA GLU A 30 -10.81 6.12 19.88
C GLU A 30 -10.54 5.92 18.38
N GLU A 31 -9.54 5.11 18.02
CA GLU A 31 -9.06 4.85 16.65
C GLU A 31 -8.52 6.08 15.88
N THR A 32 -8.72 7.29 16.40
CA THR A 32 -8.23 8.54 15.85
C THR A 32 -7.65 9.45 16.93
N LEU A 33 -6.62 10.20 16.59
CA LEU A 33 -5.97 11.15 17.48
C LEU A 33 -5.44 12.36 16.70
N TYR A 34 -5.68 13.57 17.21
CA TYR A 34 -5.00 14.74 16.70
C TYR A 34 -3.58 14.83 17.27
N VAL A 35 -2.58 14.88 16.39
CA VAL A 35 -1.17 15.04 16.73
C VAL A 35 -0.62 16.19 15.88
N PRO A 36 -0.18 17.32 16.48
CA PRO A 36 0.30 18.48 15.73
C PRO A 36 1.40 18.14 14.73
N GLU A 37 2.39 17.32 15.10
CA GLU A 37 3.47 16.95 14.17
C GLU A 37 2.96 16.10 12.99
N ALA A 38 1.90 15.31 13.19
CA ALA A 38 1.31 14.49 12.13
C ALA A 38 0.46 15.32 11.16
N ALA A 39 -0.17 16.39 11.63
CA ALA A 39 -1.00 17.29 10.82
C ALA A 39 -0.18 18.06 9.76
N GLU A 40 1.12 18.23 9.99
CA GLU A 40 2.06 18.86 9.05
C GLU A 40 2.56 17.88 7.96
N LEU A 41 2.28 16.59 8.10
CA LEU A 41 2.69 15.56 7.13
C LEU A 41 1.65 15.42 6.02
N PRO A 42 2.07 15.00 4.81
CA PRO A 42 1.13 14.73 3.72
C PRO A 42 0.05 13.71 4.12
N VAL A 43 -1.15 13.88 3.57
CA VAL A 43 -2.25 12.94 3.73
C VAL A 43 -1.79 11.52 3.34
N HIS A 44 -2.25 10.52 4.09
CA HIS A 44 -1.89 9.11 3.95
C HIS A 44 -0.44 8.74 4.30
N THR A 45 0.36 9.66 4.85
CA THR A 45 1.66 9.30 5.44
C THR A 45 1.47 8.23 6.51
N GLY A 46 2.16 7.10 6.36
CA GLY A 46 2.21 6.05 7.37
C GLY A 46 3.07 6.46 8.55
N LEU A 47 2.66 6.10 9.75
CA LEU A 47 3.30 6.50 10.99
C LEU A 47 3.68 5.28 11.80
N VAL A 48 4.95 5.21 12.18
CA VAL A 48 5.42 4.33 13.26
C VAL A 48 5.43 5.18 14.54
N LEU A 49 4.49 4.89 15.42
CA LEU A 49 4.30 5.63 16.67
C LEU A 49 4.97 4.87 17.80
N GLN A 50 5.78 5.55 18.59
CA GLN A 50 6.51 4.94 19.70
C GLN A 50 6.26 5.73 20.99
N SER A 51 6.13 5.01 22.10
CA SER A 51 6.01 5.57 23.45
C SER A 51 6.73 4.67 24.45
N GLU A 52 6.80 5.11 25.70
CA GLU A 52 7.25 4.29 26.82
C GLU A 52 6.36 3.07 27.11
N ARG A 53 5.09 3.08 26.65
CA ARG A 53 4.12 1.98 26.85
C ARG A 53 4.09 0.98 25.70
N GLY A 54 4.63 1.33 24.53
CA GLY A 54 4.66 0.44 23.38
C GLY A 54 4.67 1.16 22.04
N LYS A 55 4.37 0.41 20.98
CA LYS A 55 4.37 0.87 19.59
C LYS A 55 3.00 0.71 18.96
N ALA A 56 2.66 1.63 18.07
CA ALA A 56 1.47 1.55 17.23
C ALA A 56 1.81 1.91 15.78
N LEU A 57 0.92 1.53 14.87
CA LEU A 57 0.94 2.02 13.51
C LEU A 57 -0.26 2.93 13.31
N GLY A 58 -0.07 4.00 12.56
CA GLY A 58 -1.15 4.90 12.17
C GLY A 58 -0.92 5.44 10.77
N ARG A 59 -1.88 6.22 10.27
CA ARG A 59 -1.71 7.01 9.05
C ARG A 59 -2.38 8.37 9.18
N VAL A 60 -1.84 9.36 8.51
CA VAL A 60 -2.45 10.70 8.43
C VAL A 60 -3.71 10.64 7.58
N THR A 61 -4.76 11.28 8.07
CA THR A 61 -6.08 11.41 7.41
C THR A 61 -6.17 12.73 6.65
N ALA A 62 -7.21 12.91 5.83
CA ALA A 62 -7.42 14.14 5.08
C ALA A 62 -7.69 15.34 6.01
N GLU A 63 -8.22 15.06 7.20
CA GLU A 63 -8.51 16.03 8.26
C GLU A 63 -7.27 16.39 9.11
N GLY A 64 -6.10 15.79 8.83
CA GLY A 64 -4.87 16.00 9.59
C GLY A 64 -4.77 15.21 10.90
N ASN A 65 -5.74 14.33 11.18
CA ASN A 65 -5.67 13.41 12.31
C ASN A 65 -4.84 12.16 11.99
N VAL A 66 -4.35 11.49 13.02
CA VAL A 66 -3.78 10.14 12.95
C VAL A 66 -4.90 9.12 13.11
N ARG A 67 -5.10 8.27 12.11
CA ARG A 67 -5.95 7.07 12.22
C ARG A 67 -5.11 5.86 12.57
N LEU A 68 -5.54 5.07 13.54
CA LEU A 68 -4.92 3.79 13.90
C LEU A 68 -4.93 2.82 12.70
N VAL A 69 -3.80 2.15 12.47
CA VAL A 69 -3.70 1.03 11.53
C VAL A 69 -3.50 -0.25 12.32
N ARG A 70 -4.54 -1.08 12.38
CA ARG A 70 -4.49 -2.36 13.10
C ARG A 70 -3.54 -3.34 12.40
N GLY A 71 -2.71 -4.00 13.20
CA GLY A 71 -1.63 -4.87 12.71
C GLY A 71 -2.09 -6.26 12.21
N ASP A 72 -3.33 -6.62 12.49
CA ASP A 72 -3.99 -7.89 12.17
C ASP A 72 -4.85 -7.80 10.89
N ARG A 73 -4.75 -6.71 10.12
CA ARG A 73 -5.43 -6.60 8.83
C ARG A 73 -4.97 -7.70 7.87
N GLU A 74 -5.96 -8.39 7.32
CA GLU A 74 -5.83 -9.42 6.30
C GLU A 74 -6.49 -8.98 5.00
N ALA A 75 -5.95 -9.41 3.87
CA ALA A 75 -6.67 -9.44 2.59
C ALA A 75 -6.42 -10.79 1.93
N PHE A 76 -7.48 -11.55 1.63
CA PHE A 76 -7.39 -12.79 0.85
C PHE A 76 -6.22 -13.71 1.26
N GLY A 77 -6.09 -14.00 2.57
CA GLY A 77 -5.06 -14.90 3.12
C GLY A 77 -3.70 -14.26 3.43
N ILE A 78 -3.48 -12.97 3.14
CA ILE A 78 -2.20 -12.31 3.40
C ILE A 78 -2.29 -11.21 4.45
N HIS A 79 -1.20 -11.05 5.20
CA HIS A 79 -1.01 -10.00 6.19
C HIS A 79 0.29 -9.25 5.92
N GLY A 80 0.34 -7.96 6.28
CA GLY A 80 1.55 -7.15 6.20
C GLY A 80 2.62 -7.61 7.19
N ARG A 81 3.82 -7.94 6.70
CA ARG A 81 4.95 -8.41 7.53
C ARG A 81 5.86 -7.30 8.03
N SER A 82 5.79 -6.12 7.42
CA SER A 82 6.48 -4.90 7.87
C SER A 82 5.49 -3.77 8.11
N ALA A 83 5.94 -2.68 8.74
CA ALA A 83 5.11 -1.51 8.96
C ALA A 83 4.58 -0.94 7.62
N GLU A 84 5.46 -0.83 6.62
CA GLU A 84 5.13 -0.33 5.29
C GLU A 84 4.10 -1.21 4.59
N GLN A 85 4.23 -2.54 4.70
CA GLN A 85 3.25 -3.45 4.11
C GLN A 85 1.90 -3.37 4.81
N ARG A 86 1.87 -3.15 6.13
CA ARG A 86 0.63 -2.99 6.89
C ARG A 86 -0.07 -1.68 6.54
N ILE A 87 0.68 -0.58 6.42
CA ILE A 87 0.14 0.70 5.94
C ILE A 87 -0.36 0.58 4.50
N ALA A 88 0.42 -0.06 3.62
CA ALA A 88 0.02 -0.28 2.23
C ALA A 88 -1.27 -1.11 2.15
N LEU A 89 -1.39 -2.17 2.95
CA LEU A 89 -2.59 -3.00 2.98
C LEU A 89 -3.79 -2.25 3.57
N ASP A 90 -3.59 -1.42 4.59
CA ASP A 90 -4.63 -0.53 5.12
C ASP A 90 -5.17 0.40 4.04
N LEU A 91 -4.29 1.07 3.30
CA LEU A 91 -4.66 1.97 2.20
C LEU A 91 -5.33 1.25 1.03
N LEU A 92 -4.84 0.07 0.64
CA LEU A 92 -5.44 -0.72 -0.44
C LEU A 92 -6.84 -1.24 -0.11
N LEU A 93 -7.14 -1.44 1.18
CA LEU A 93 -8.43 -1.92 1.65
C LEU A 93 -9.41 -0.78 2.00
N ASP A 94 -8.99 0.46 1.83
CA ASP A 94 -9.77 1.65 2.13
C ASP A 94 -10.49 2.14 0.86
N SER A 95 -11.82 2.03 0.84
CA SER A 95 -12.64 2.37 -0.34
C SER A 95 -12.67 3.86 -0.66
N ASP A 96 -12.27 4.71 0.30
CA ASP A 96 -12.25 6.16 0.10
C ASP A 96 -10.97 6.62 -0.62
N VAL A 97 -9.96 5.73 -0.74
CA VAL A 97 -8.70 6.00 -1.45
C VAL A 97 -8.79 5.49 -2.89
N GLY A 98 -9.05 6.41 -3.82
CA GLY A 98 -9.28 6.04 -5.23
C GLY A 98 -8.06 5.50 -5.98
N ILE A 99 -6.85 5.92 -5.64
CA ILE A 99 -5.60 5.49 -6.30
C ILE A 99 -4.51 5.31 -5.25
N VAL A 100 -3.85 4.15 -5.27
CA VAL A 100 -2.69 3.84 -4.43
C VAL A 100 -1.48 3.54 -5.32
N SER A 101 -0.38 4.25 -5.09
CA SER A 101 0.91 3.97 -5.71
C SER A 101 1.83 3.28 -4.70
N LEU A 102 2.38 2.11 -5.07
CA LEU A 102 3.30 1.36 -4.22
C LEU A 102 4.71 1.44 -4.79
N GLY A 103 5.56 2.24 -4.14
CA GLY A 103 7.01 2.27 -4.36
C GLY A 103 7.75 1.23 -3.52
N GLY A 104 9.00 0.92 -3.89
CA GLY A 104 9.91 0.12 -3.06
C GLY A 104 10.68 -0.94 -3.83
N ARG A 105 11.64 -1.56 -3.14
CA ARG A 105 12.61 -2.53 -3.72
C ARG A 105 11.91 -3.71 -4.41
N ALA A 106 12.57 -4.31 -5.41
CA ALA A 106 12.08 -5.53 -6.04
C ALA A 106 11.94 -6.65 -4.98
N GLY A 107 10.91 -7.49 -5.11
CA GLY A 107 10.67 -8.62 -4.21
C GLY A 107 9.96 -8.29 -2.88
N THR A 108 9.59 -7.03 -2.61
CA THR A 108 8.92 -6.65 -1.35
C THR A 108 7.40 -6.90 -1.30
N GLY A 109 6.86 -7.69 -2.23
CA GLY A 109 5.46 -8.12 -2.19
C GLY A 109 4.42 -7.11 -2.70
N LYS A 110 4.82 -5.98 -3.30
CA LYS A 110 3.89 -4.93 -3.81
C LYS A 110 2.76 -5.49 -4.68
N SER A 111 3.11 -6.29 -5.69
CA SER A 111 2.13 -6.90 -6.60
C SER A 111 1.23 -7.89 -5.87
N ALA A 112 1.77 -8.67 -4.93
CA ALA A 112 0.99 -9.61 -4.14
C ALA A 112 -0.03 -8.88 -3.25
N LEU A 113 0.39 -7.81 -2.56
CA LEU A 113 -0.49 -6.95 -1.76
C LEU A 113 -1.63 -6.38 -2.60
N ALA A 114 -1.32 -5.77 -3.74
CA ALA A 114 -2.32 -5.18 -4.62
C ALA A 114 -3.30 -6.21 -5.19
N LEU A 115 -2.80 -7.38 -5.61
CA LEU A 115 -3.64 -8.45 -6.14
C LEU A 115 -4.56 -9.03 -5.07
N CYS A 116 -4.04 -9.35 -3.88
CA CYS A 116 -4.84 -9.87 -2.78
C CYS A 116 -5.90 -8.86 -2.31
N ALA A 117 -5.56 -7.57 -2.19
CA ALA A 117 -6.55 -6.53 -1.87
C ALA A 117 -7.63 -6.39 -2.96
N GLY A 118 -7.24 -6.49 -4.24
CA GLY A 118 -8.21 -6.50 -5.34
C GLY A 118 -9.12 -7.72 -5.34
N LEU A 119 -8.58 -8.91 -5.04
CA LEU A 119 -9.34 -10.15 -4.93
C LEU A 119 -10.28 -10.12 -3.72
N GLU A 120 -9.81 -9.63 -2.56
CA GLU A 120 -10.61 -9.37 -1.37
C GLU A 120 -11.82 -8.47 -1.70
N ALA A 121 -11.58 -7.34 -2.39
CA ALA A 121 -12.65 -6.40 -2.76
C ALA A 121 -13.70 -7.02 -3.69
N VAL A 122 -13.31 -7.96 -4.57
CA VAL A 122 -14.20 -8.59 -5.56
C VAL A 122 -14.89 -9.85 -5.02
N LEU A 123 -14.14 -10.78 -4.45
CA LEU A 123 -14.60 -12.12 -4.10
C LEU A 123 -15.20 -12.17 -2.69
N GLU A 124 -14.53 -11.55 -1.71
CA GLU A 124 -14.96 -11.58 -0.31
C GLU A 124 -15.95 -10.46 0.00
N ARG A 125 -15.59 -9.21 -0.34
CA ARG A 125 -16.40 -8.02 -0.02
C ARG A 125 -17.46 -7.67 -1.06
N ARG A 126 -17.34 -8.21 -2.28
CA ARG A 126 -18.25 -7.95 -3.42
C ARG A 126 -18.45 -6.46 -3.72
N GLN A 127 -17.47 -5.62 -3.41
CA GLN A 127 -17.46 -4.17 -3.66
C GLN A 127 -17.28 -3.86 -5.15
N HIS A 128 -16.64 -4.77 -5.89
CA HIS A 128 -16.36 -4.63 -7.32
C HIS A 128 -16.73 -5.90 -8.08
N LYS A 129 -16.99 -5.78 -9.38
CA LYS A 129 -17.40 -6.91 -10.24
C LYS A 129 -16.23 -7.75 -10.77
N LYS A 130 -15.04 -7.15 -10.92
CA LYS A 130 -13.86 -7.80 -11.54
C LYS A 130 -12.56 -7.10 -11.15
N VAL A 131 -11.46 -7.85 -11.13
CA VAL A 131 -10.08 -7.32 -11.07
C VAL A 131 -9.51 -7.29 -12.48
N MET A 132 -8.87 -6.18 -12.86
CA MET A 132 -8.14 -6.06 -14.13
C MET A 132 -6.67 -5.81 -13.84
N VAL A 133 -5.79 -6.62 -14.43
CA VAL A 133 -4.34 -6.55 -14.20
C VAL A 133 -3.66 -6.21 -15.50
N PHE A 134 -2.94 -5.09 -15.53
CA PHE A 134 -2.14 -4.66 -16.67
C PHE A 134 -0.66 -4.82 -16.32
N ARG A 135 0.04 -5.64 -17.10
CA ARG A 135 1.51 -5.75 -17.04
C ARG A 135 2.09 -5.21 -18.34
N PRO A 136 2.97 -4.19 -18.32
CA PRO A 136 3.66 -3.78 -19.53
C PRO A 136 4.55 -4.93 -20.04
N LEU A 137 4.51 -5.18 -21.35
CA LEU A 137 5.38 -6.15 -21.99
C LEU A 137 6.76 -5.50 -22.17
N TYR A 138 7.72 -5.87 -21.32
CA TYR A 138 9.12 -5.58 -21.56
C TYR A 138 9.83 -6.87 -21.95
N ALA A 139 10.46 -6.89 -23.13
CA ALA A 139 11.34 -7.96 -23.54
C ALA A 139 12.58 -7.93 -22.64
N VAL A 140 12.66 -8.85 -21.68
CA VAL A 140 13.86 -9.01 -20.86
C VAL A 140 14.85 -9.84 -21.68
N GLY A 141 15.92 -9.22 -22.17
CA GLY A 141 17.03 -9.93 -22.82
C GLY A 141 16.99 -10.04 -24.35
N GLY A 142 16.33 -9.13 -25.07
CA GLY A 142 16.42 -9.09 -26.53
C GLY A 142 15.75 -10.27 -27.25
N GLN A 143 14.96 -11.09 -26.55
CA GLN A 143 14.05 -12.02 -27.21
C GLN A 143 12.71 -11.32 -27.43
N GLU A 144 12.40 -11.07 -28.70
CA GLU A 144 11.03 -10.80 -29.15
C GLU A 144 10.16 -11.99 -28.75
N LEU A 145 9.45 -11.86 -27.63
CA LEU A 145 8.46 -12.83 -27.22
C LEU A 145 7.23 -12.67 -28.12
N GLY A 146 7.10 -13.54 -29.12
CA GLY A 146 5.83 -13.81 -29.79
C GLY A 146 5.72 -13.37 -31.25
N TYR A 147 6.40 -14.08 -32.15
CA TYR A 147 5.73 -14.50 -33.38
C TYR A 147 5.52 -16.01 -33.27
N LEU A 148 4.27 -16.47 -33.22
CA LEU A 148 4.00 -17.83 -33.66
C LEU A 148 4.33 -17.85 -35.15
N PRO A 149 5.36 -18.58 -35.61
CA PRO A 149 5.65 -18.69 -37.03
C PRO A 149 4.42 -19.28 -37.73
N GLY A 150 3.98 -18.63 -38.80
CA GLY A 150 2.83 -19.05 -39.59
C GLY A 150 2.01 -17.88 -40.11
N SER A 151 1.41 -18.08 -41.27
CA SER A 151 0.53 -17.13 -41.96
C SER A 151 -0.83 -16.99 -41.26
N GLU A 152 -1.58 -15.93 -41.57
CA GLU A 152 -2.94 -15.71 -41.03
C GLU A 152 -3.87 -16.90 -41.30
N ALA A 153 -3.69 -17.59 -42.44
CA ALA A 153 -4.45 -18.78 -42.82
C ALA A 153 -4.17 -20.02 -41.97
N GLU A 154 -3.05 -20.09 -41.24
CA GLU A 154 -2.72 -21.20 -40.33
C GLU A 154 -3.27 -20.99 -38.92
N LYS A 155 -3.87 -19.82 -38.65
CA LYS A 155 -4.37 -19.40 -37.33
C LYS A 155 -5.91 -19.33 -37.23
N MET A 156 -6.62 -19.56 -38.32
CA MET A 156 -8.09 -19.65 -38.44
C MET A 156 -8.49 -21.07 -38.81
#